data_AF-A0A858RK98-F1
#
_entry.id   AF-A0A858RK98-F1
#
_cell.length_a   1.000
_cell.length_b   1.000
_cell.length_c   1.000
_cell.angle_alpha   90.00
_cell.angle_beta   90.00
_cell.angle_gamma   90.00
#
_symmetry.space_group_name_H-M   'P 1'
#
loop_
_entity.id
_entity.type
_entity.pdbx_description
1 polymer ?
#
loop_
_entity_poly.entity_id
_entity_poly.type
_entity_poly.pdbx_seq_one_letter_code
_entity_poly.pdbx_strand_id
1 'polypeptide(L)' 'MKIAVIAAIFMAPLFSAAERPNVLFIAVDDLRPWLGCYEGLEVSPNIDRLAASGRLFNRHYVL' A
#
# COMPACT_ATOMS: atom_id res chain seq x y z
N MET A 1 9.26 49.19 -3.95
CA MET A 1 9.93 48.01 -3.34
C MET A 1 9.13 47.35 -2.20
N LYS A 2 8.50 48.08 -1.27
CA LYS A 2 7.74 47.49 -0.14
C LYS A 2 6.49 46.66 -0.55
N ILE A 3 5.77 47.07 -1.58
CA ILE A 3 4.54 46.39 -2.06
C ILE A 3 4.84 45.03 -2.74
N ALA A 4 5.95 44.94 -3.48
CA ALA A 4 6.36 43.71 -4.16
C ALA A 4 6.74 42.58 -3.19
N VAL A 5 7.28 42.93 -2.01
CA VAL A 5 7.65 41.96 -0.97
C VAL A 5 6.41 41.34 -0.33
N ILE A 6 5.33 42.10 -0.16
CA ILE A 6 4.06 41.61 0.41
C ILE A 6 3.37 40.63 -0.55
N ALA A 7 3.39 40.91 -1.86
CA ALA A 7 2.84 40.02 -2.88
C ALA A 7 3.59 38.67 -2.97
N ALA A 8 4.91 38.67 -2.75
CA ALA A 8 5.73 37.46 -2.78
C ALA A 8 5.46 36.52 -1.59
N ILE A 9 5.05 37.05 -0.43
CA ILE A 9 4.72 36.25 0.76
C ILE A 9 3.37 35.52 0.60
N PHE A 10 2.44 36.09 -0.17
CA PHE A 10 1.13 35.46 -0.44
C PHE A 10 1.16 34.36 -1.49
N MET A 11 2.27 34.20 -2.22
CA MET A 11 2.40 33.22 -3.30
C MET A 11 3.26 32.00 -2.93
N ALA A 12 3.49 31.77 -1.64
CA ALA A 12 4.11 30.53 -1.16
C ALA A 12 3.17 29.35 -1.47
N PRO A 13 3.64 28.29 -2.15
CA PRO A 13 2.80 27.12 -2.39
C PRO A 13 2.52 26.45 -1.04
N LEU A 14 1.24 26.28 -0.71
CA LEU A 14 0.78 25.37 0.34
C LEU A 14 1.06 23.94 -0.15
N PHE A 15 2.30 23.47 0.03
CA PHE A 15 2.59 22.06 -0.11
C PHE A 15 1.90 21.32 1.05
N SER A 16 0.73 20.74 0.75
CA SER A 16 0.14 19.75 1.65
C SER A 16 1.08 18.54 1.70
N ALA A 17 1.57 18.20 2.89
CA ALA A 17 2.36 17.00 3.06
C ALA A 17 1.49 15.80 2.62
N ALA A 18 1.99 15.00 1.66
CA ALA A 18 1.29 13.80 1.24
C ALA A 18 0.99 12.94 2.48
N GLU A 19 -0.25 12.47 2.59
CA GLU A 19 -0.66 11.63 3.71
C GLU A 19 0.27 10.40 3.77
N ARG A 20 0.84 10.15 4.95
CA ARG A 20 1.72 9.00 5.18
C ARG A 20 0.85 7.77 5.42
N PRO A 21 0.86 6.77 4.53
CA PRO A 21 0.04 5.59 4.72
C PRO A 21 0.55 4.77 5.92
N ASN A 22 -0.37 4.11 6.61
CA ASN A 22 -0.01 3.06 7.56
C ASN A 22 0.45 1.82 6.78
N VAL A 23 1.46 1.11 7.30
CA VAL A 23 1.97 -0.13 6.71
C VAL A 23 1.78 -1.27 7.70
N LEU A 24 1.05 -2.30 7.29
CA LEU A 24 0.88 -3.56 8.02
C LEU A 24 1.59 -4.67 7.24
N PHE A 25 2.57 -5.31 7.87
CA PHE A 25 3.26 -6.48 7.31
C PHE A 25 2.84 -7.73 8.07
N ILE A 26 2.33 -8.73 7.35
CA ILE A 26 1.86 -10.01 7.91
C ILE A 26 2.79 -11.09 7.39
N ALA A 27 3.48 -11.78 8.30
CA ALA A 27 4.29 -12.97 8.00
C ALA A 27 3.64 -14.19 8.64
N VAL A 28 3.62 -15.31 7.92
CA VAL A 28 3.05 -16.58 8.38
C VAL A 28 4.12 -17.65 8.22
N ASP A 29 4.32 -18.44 9.28
CA ASP A 29 5.32 -19.51 9.29
C ASP A 29 4.83 -20.73 8.49
N ASP A 30 5.72 -21.35 7.71
CA ASP A 30 5.49 -22.55 6.89
C ASP A 30 4.25 -22.54 5.95
N LEU A 31 3.71 -21.35 5.63
CA LEU A 31 2.54 -21.24 4.76
C LEU A 31 2.91 -21.43 3.29
N ARG A 32 2.42 -22.53 2.71
CA ARG A 32 2.48 -22.80 1.26
C ARG A 32 1.35 -22.07 0.51
N PRO A 33 1.47 -21.87 -0.82
CA PRO A 33 0.45 -21.19 -1.63
C PRO A 33 -0.75 -22.11 -1.92
N TRP A 34 -1.34 -22.69 -0.88
CA TRP A 34 -2.53 -23.53 -0.96
C TRP A 34 -3.79 -22.72 -0.65
N LEU A 35 -3.75 -21.40 -0.74
CA LEU A 35 -4.91 -20.54 -0.48
C LEU A 35 -5.84 -20.52 -1.71
N GLY A 36 -7.11 -20.22 -1.51
CA GLY A 36 -8.10 -20.11 -2.59
C GLY A 36 -7.69 -19.13 -3.69
N CYS A 37 -7.03 -18.01 -3.35
CA CYS A 37 -6.48 -17.07 -4.34
C CYS A 37 -5.33 -17.63 -5.21
N TYR A 38 -4.76 -18.77 -4.83
CA TYR A 38 -3.78 -19.54 -5.60
C TYR A 38 -4.38 -20.85 -6.16
N GLU A 39 -5.71 -20.94 -6.27
CA GLU A 39 -6.42 -22.15 -6.73
C GLU A 39 -6.26 -23.36 -5.78
N GLY A 40 -5.90 -23.11 -4.52
CA GLY A 40 -5.94 -24.10 -3.45
C GLY A 40 -7.36 -24.46 -3.01
N LEU A 41 -7.49 -25.53 -2.23
CA LEU A 41 -8.78 -26.02 -1.73
C LEU A 41 -9.10 -25.50 -0.32
N GLU A 42 -8.16 -24.78 0.28
CA GLU A 42 -8.22 -24.30 1.64
C GLU A 42 -9.17 -23.10 1.77
N VAL A 43 -9.93 -23.08 2.86
CA VAL A 43 -10.86 -22.01 3.14
C VAL A 43 -10.10 -20.79 3.66
N SER A 44 -9.82 -19.82 2.77
CA SER A 44 -9.03 -18.61 3.08
C SER A 44 -9.73 -17.27 2.75
N PRO A 45 -11.02 -17.06 3.11
CA PRO A 45 -11.83 -15.97 2.58
C PRO A 45 -11.29 -14.56 2.86
N ASN A 46 -10.53 -14.38 3.94
CA ASN A 46 -9.92 -13.08 4.26
C ASN A 46 -8.68 -12.78 3.42
N ILE A 47 -7.86 -13.79 3.15
CA ILE A 47 -6.67 -13.64 2.31
C ILE A 47 -7.09 -13.55 0.84
N ASP A 48 -8.12 -14.30 0.44
CA ASP A 48 -8.67 -14.23 -0.91
C ASP A 48 -9.24 -12.84 -1.22
N ARG A 49 -9.96 -12.25 -0.27
CA ARG A 49 -10.45 -10.87 -0.38
C ARG A 49 -9.31 -9.85 -0.47
N LEU A 50 -8.24 -10.03 0.29
CA LEU A 50 -7.06 -9.17 0.25
C LEU A 50 -6.34 -9.28 -1.11
N ALA A 51 -6.22 -10.48 -1.66
CA ALA A 51 -5.65 -10.71 -2.99
C ALA A 51 -6.49 -10.04 -4.09
N ALA A 52 -7.83 -10.10 -3.99
CA ALA A 52 -8.75 -9.50 -4.95
C ALA A 52 -8.75 -7.96 -4.94
N SER A 53 -8.51 -7.32 -3.79
CA SER A 53 -8.42 -5.86 -3.68
C SER A 53 -7.01 -5.31 -3.91
N GLY A 54 -6.01 -6.18 -3.96
CA GLY A 54 -4.60 -5.82 -4.04
C GLY A 54 -3.91 -6.37 -5.29
N ARG A 55 -2.63 -6.73 -5.12
CA ARG A 55 -1.82 -7.37 -6.15
C ARG A 55 -1.30 -8.71 -5.65
N LEU A 56 -1.72 -9.78 -6.31
CA LEU A 56 -1.26 -11.14 -6.07
C LEU A 56 0.05 -11.41 -6.83
N PHE A 57 1.00 -12.09 -6.19
CA PHE A 57 2.28 -12.47 -6.78
C PHE A 57 2.34 -13.98 -7.03
N ASN A 58 2.15 -14.42 -8.28
CA ASN A 58 2.22 -15.84 -8.65
C ASN A 58 3.64 -16.42 -8.72
N ARG A 59 4.66 -15.59 -8.52
CA ARG A 59 6.09 -15.96 -8.60
C ARG A 59 6.87 -15.29 -7.48
N HIS A 60 6.61 -15.73 -6.25
CA HIS A 60 7.37 -15.34 -5.07
C HIS A 60 8.19 -16.55 -4.59
N TYR A 61 9.49 -16.38 -4.42
CA TYR A 61 10.42 -17.43 -4.03
C TYR A 61 11.17 -17.00 -2.78
N VAL A 62 11.35 -17.94 -1.85
CA VAL A 62 12.20 -17.82 -0.68
C VAL A 62 13.42 -18.73 -0.86
N LEU A 63 14.51 -18.43 -0.14
CA LEU A 63 15.74 -19.25 -0.16
C LEU A 63 15.53 -20.60 0.53
#